data_AF-A0A5D0RYV0-F1
#
_entry.id   AF-A0A5D0RYV0-F1
#
_cell.length_a   1.000
_cell.length_b   1.000
_cell.length_c   1.000
_cell.angle_alpha   90.00
_cell.angle_beta   90.00
_cell.angle_gamma   90.00
#
_symmetry.space_group_name_H-M   'P 1'
#
loop_
_entity.id
_entity.type
_entity.pdbx_description
1 polymer ?
#
loop_
_entity_poly.entity_id
_entity_poly.type
_entity_poly.pdbx_seq_one_letter_code
_entity_poly.pdbx_strand_id
1 'polypeptide(L)'
;MLLLLSSTISAIILFTLAIVLVLEPWIHFSGKKFGFNRPLAIFIGVVVLFLGLAVLSLYLVPLVVRQATNFYTLVFDFFPADDDSSVSMLDYTTVEENIDEIFSSEEAVNRLDKAGVSPEQIDEMKQKIKDYYKSVYEESEKEPEVNLKQELEENLNLPENTYIVIIGGDQKQEQIEETDLKNILKAYLPEETADYFEGELKEKAVKVESKENWRKFTEALMPKAISQERKEEIIDNTRNLLISLQAKFREYIPIIFQKIPSVITSAFTVTFFVILGTVYLSYYFPLMKRYSVRLYPNHSRDVAKGFLKDTYRSLQRYVNTILVISLMVGFLVGIVVRLLSLNYSILMGF
;
A
#
# COMPACT_ATOMS: atom_id res chain seq x y z
N MET A 1 13.63 11.29 28.34
CA MET A 1 14.73 10.43 27.87
C MET A 1 14.27 9.44 26.79
N LEU A 2 13.15 8.72 26.94
CA LEU A 2 12.54 7.93 25.85
C LEU A 2 12.08 8.79 24.64
N LEU A 3 11.67 10.04 24.88
CA LEU A 3 11.28 11.01 23.83
C LEU A 3 12.43 11.56 22.99
N LEU A 4 13.69 11.19 23.26
CA LEU A 4 14.87 11.58 22.46
C LEU A 4 15.36 10.47 21.53
N LEU A 5 14.74 9.28 21.59
CA LEU A 5 15.03 8.17 20.69
C LEU A 5 14.21 8.32 19.40
N SER A 6 14.72 7.82 18.27
CA SER A 6 13.94 7.82 17.03
C SER A 6 12.60 7.11 17.23
N SER A 7 11.57 7.52 16.49
CA SER A 7 10.22 6.96 16.57
C SER A 7 10.23 5.43 16.45
N THR A 8 11.09 4.89 15.58
CA THR A 8 11.28 3.45 15.38
C THR A 8 11.83 2.74 16.61
N ILE A 9 12.85 3.31 17.27
CA ILE A 9 13.46 2.70 18.47
C ILE A 9 12.46 2.70 19.63
N SER A 10 11.73 3.80 19.79
CA SER A 10 10.68 3.92 20.80
C SER A 10 9.56 2.90 20.57
N ALA A 11 9.13 2.71 19.32
CA ALA A 11 8.16 1.70 18.95
C ALA A 11 8.65 0.29 19.29
N ILE A 12 9.88 -0.07 18.91
CA ILE A 12 10.48 -1.38 19.21
C ILE A 12 10.46 -1.67 20.71
N ILE A 13 10.88 -0.71 21.54
CA ILE A 13 10.91 -0.88 23.00
C ILE A 13 9.50 -1.05 23.57
N LEU A 14 8.55 -0.22 23.15
CA LEU A 14 7.16 -0.28 23.62
C LEU A 14 6.48 -1.59 23.23
N PHE A 15 6.61 -2.02 21.97
CA PHE A 15 6.06 -3.28 21.48
C PHE A 15 6.70 -4.47 22.19
N THR A 16 8.02 -4.46 22.37
CA THR A 16 8.73 -5.51 23.12
C THR A 16 8.18 -5.62 24.55
N LEU A 17 8.04 -4.50 25.25
CA LEU A 17 7.48 -4.49 26.62
C LEU A 17 6.04 -4.98 26.66
N ALA A 18 5.20 -4.52 25.73
CA ALA A 18 3.81 -4.93 25.64
C ALA A 18 3.69 -6.44 25.41
N ILE A 19 4.43 -6.99 24.43
CA ILE A 19 4.41 -8.42 24.12
C ILE A 19 4.88 -9.25 25.32
N VAL A 20 5.94 -8.84 26.02
CA VAL A 20 6.40 -9.53 27.24
C VAL A 20 5.30 -9.59 28.30
N LEU A 21 4.53 -8.51 28.48
CA LEU A 21 3.41 -8.48 29.43
C LEU A 21 2.27 -9.42 29.02
N VAL A 22 2.04 -9.57 27.71
CA VAL A 22 1.06 -10.51 27.15
C VAL A 22 1.55 -11.96 27.29
N LEU A 23 2.85 -12.19 27.13
CA LEU A 23 3.47 -13.52 27.22
C LEU A 23 3.47 -14.05 28.67
N GLU A 24 3.55 -13.18 29.67
CA GLU A 24 3.73 -13.58 31.07
C GLU A 24 2.54 -14.38 31.64
N PRO A 25 1.26 -14.01 31.40
CA PRO A 25 0.10 -14.86 31.66
C PRO A 25 0.19 -16.23 30.99
N TRP A 26 0.63 -16.29 29.73
CA TRP A 26 0.81 -17.54 28.99
C TRP A 26 1.88 -18.43 29.63
N ILE A 27 3.03 -17.88 30.02
CA ILE A 27 4.10 -18.63 30.68
C ILE A 27 3.58 -19.26 31.99
N HIS A 28 2.82 -18.50 32.78
CA HIS A 28 2.27 -19.00 34.03
C HIS A 28 1.20 -20.07 33.79
N PHE A 29 0.30 -19.84 32.84
CA PHE A 29 -0.76 -20.78 32.47
C PHE A 29 -0.19 -22.09 31.93
N SER A 30 0.78 -22.01 31.01
CA SER A 30 1.37 -23.20 30.38
C SER A 30 2.23 -24.00 31.34
N GLY A 31 2.99 -23.35 32.23
CA GLY A 31 3.70 -24.03 33.30
C GLY A 31 2.75 -24.75 34.27
N LYS A 32 1.63 -24.12 34.65
CA LYS A 32 0.67 -24.71 35.60
C LYS A 32 -0.20 -25.82 34.98
N LYS A 33 -0.65 -25.66 33.74
CA LYS A 33 -1.60 -26.56 33.09
C LYS A 33 -0.93 -27.68 32.29
N PHE A 34 0.20 -27.39 31.64
CA PHE A 34 0.91 -28.34 30.77
C PHE A 34 2.26 -28.80 31.33
N GLY A 35 2.71 -28.25 32.47
CA GLY A 35 3.97 -28.65 33.10
C GLY A 35 5.22 -28.21 32.34
N PHE A 36 5.11 -27.22 31.46
CA PHE A 36 6.24 -26.76 30.65
C PHE A 36 7.29 -26.02 31.48
N ASN A 37 8.56 -26.32 31.23
CA ASN A 37 9.67 -25.54 31.74
C ASN A 37 9.63 -24.12 31.14
N ARG A 38 10.01 -23.11 31.92
CA ARG A 38 9.98 -21.69 31.51
C ARG A 38 10.56 -21.41 30.11
N PRO A 39 11.76 -21.89 29.71
CA PRO A 39 12.28 -21.63 28.37
C PRO A 39 11.39 -22.21 27.27
N LEU A 40 10.81 -23.40 27.49
CA LEU A 40 9.90 -24.04 26.55
C LEU A 40 8.58 -23.26 26.43
N ALA A 41 8.03 -22.79 27.55
CA ALA A 41 6.83 -21.96 27.58
C ALA A 41 7.01 -20.63 26.84
N ILE A 42 8.18 -19.98 27.02
CA ILE A 42 8.55 -18.75 26.29
C ILE A 42 8.66 -19.05 24.80
N PHE A 43 9.40 -20.08 24.42
CA PHE A 43 9.60 -20.45 23.01
C PHE A 43 8.25 -20.69 22.30
N ILE A 44 7.39 -21.54 22.87
CA ILE A 44 6.07 -21.84 22.30
C ILE A 44 5.21 -20.57 22.23
N GLY A 45 5.22 -19.75 23.29
CA GLY A 45 4.41 -18.52 23.33
C GLY A 45 4.81 -17.52 22.25
N VAL A 46 6.12 -17.29 22.08
CA VAL A 46 6.66 -16.40 21.04
C VAL A 46 6.33 -16.96 19.66
N VAL A 47 6.58 -18.24 19.42
CA VAL A 47 6.30 -18.88 18.11
C VAL A 47 4.82 -18.75 17.76
N VAL A 48 3.91 -19.08 18.67
CA VAL A 48 2.46 -18.98 18.41
C VAL A 48 2.03 -17.54 18.12
N LEU A 49 2.54 -16.57 18.89
CA LEU A 49 2.18 -15.17 18.73
C LEU A 49 2.66 -14.62 17.38
N PHE A 50 3.93 -14.84 17.02
CA PHE A 50 4.46 -14.32 15.77
C PHE A 50 3.98 -15.10 14.55
N LEU A 51 3.72 -16.40 14.68
CA LEU A 51 3.07 -17.16 13.61
C LEU A 51 1.63 -16.67 13.37
N GLY A 52 0.91 -16.34 14.44
CA GLY A 52 -0.40 -15.69 14.35
C GLY A 52 -0.32 -14.34 13.62
N LEU A 53 0.65 -13.49 13.97
CA LEU A 53 0.89 -12.22 13.27
C LEU A 53 1.31 -12.42 11.81
N ALA A 54 2.14 -13.41 11.51
CA ALA A 54 2.58 -13.71 10.16
C ALA A 54 1.41 -14.18 9.28
N VAL A 55 0.57 -15.08 9.80
CA VAL A 55 -0.66 -15.50 9.13
C VAL A 55 -1.58 -14.30 8.92
N LEU A 56 -1.79 -13.47 9.95
CA LEU A 56 -2.60 -12.26 9.83
C LEU A 56 -2.08 -11.38 8.69
N SER A 57 -0.78 -11.08 8.67
CA SER A 57 -0.13 -10.26 7.64
C SER A 57 -0.26 -10.86 6.23
N LEU A 58 -0.02 -12.16 6.07
CA LEU A 58 -0.15 -12.88 4.79
C LEU A 58 -1.56 -12.81 4.20
N TYR A 59 -2.59 -12.74 5.03
CA TYR A 59 -3.97 -12.56 4.57
C TYR A 59 -4.36 -11.08 4.42
N LEU A 60 -3.91 -10.20 5.33
CA LEU A 60 -4.28 -8.79 5.32
C LEU A 60 -3.64 -8.03 4.16
N VAL A 61 -2.35 -8.24 3.91
CA VAL A 61 -1.60 -7.45 2.92
C VAL A 61 -2.17 -7.64 1.51
N PRO A 62 -2.35 -8.86 0.98
CA PRO A 62 -2.93 -9.04 -0.35
C PRO A 62 -4.38 -8.53 -0.42
N LEU A 63 -5.14 -8.67 0.67
CA LEU A 63 -6.52 -8.18 0.72
C LEU A 63 -6.58 -6.64 0.66
N VAL A 64 -5.75 -5.95 1.44
CA VAL A 64 -5.65 -4.50 1.45
C VAL A 64 -5.18 -3.99 0.09
N VAL A 65 -4.16 -4.62 -0.50
CA VAL A 65 -3.69 -4.26 -1.85
C VAL A 65 -4.82 -4.40 -2.85
N ARG A 66 -5.51 -5.56 -2.90
CA ARG A 66 -6.63 -5.76 -3.83
C ARG A 66 -7.78 -4.77 -3.62
N GLN A 67 -8.11 -4.43 -2.37
CA GLN A 67 -9.14 -3.44 -2.10
C GLN A 67 -8.71 -2.02 -2.46
N ALA A 68 -7.44 -1.68 -2.25
CA ALA A 68 -6.89 -0.40 -2.66
C ALA A 68 -6.92 -0.24 -4.18
N THR A 69 -6.57 -1.30 -4.93
CA THR A 69 -6.70 -1.35 -6.40
C THR A 69 -8.16 -1.17 -6.82
N ASN A 70 -9.09 -1.95 -6.28
CA ASN A 70 -10.52 -1.81 -6.60
C ASN A 70 -11.08 -0.42 -6.28
N PHE A 71 -10.63 0.18 -5.18
CA PHE A 71 -11.01 1.54 -4.81
C PHE A 71 -10.43 2.56 -5.78
N TYR A 72 -9.17 2.40 -6.20
CA TYR A 72 -8.55 3.25 -7.21
C TYR A 72 -9.32 3.20 -8.53
N THR A 73 -9.63 2.00 -9.04
CA THR A 73 -10.41 1.84 -10.27
C THR A 73 -11.79 2.47 -10.15
N LEU A 74 -12.47 2.30 -9.00
CA LEU A 74 -13.77 2.93 -8.75
C LEU A 74 -13.68 4.47 -8.74
N VAL A 75 -12.65 5.02 -8.10
CA VAL A 75 -12.42 6.47 -8.04
C VAL A 75 -12.07 7.01 -9.43
N PHE A 76 -11.26 6.29 -10.20
CA PHE A 76 -10.89 6.64 -11.56
C PHE A 76 -12.12 6.63 -12.49
N ASP A 77 -12.89 5.54 -12.48
CA ASP A 77 -14.14 5.37 -13.23
C ASP A 77 -15.23 6.38 -12.84
N PHE A 78 -15.09 7.04 -11.68
CA PHE A 78 -16.01 8.07 -11.23
C PHE A 78 -15.72 9.43 -11.86
N PHE A 79 -14.46 9.81 -12.07
CA PHE A 79 -14.10 11.15 -12.57
C PHE A 79 -14.38 11.35 -14.07
N PRO A 80 -14.48 12.59 -14.58
CA PRO A 80 -14.64 12.85 -16.02
C PRO A 80 -13.45 12.34 -16.83
N ALA A 81 -13.70 11.94 -18.08
CA ALA A 81 -12.62 11.76 -19.05
C ALA A 81 -12.12 13.16 -19.47
N ASP A 82 -10.82 13.39 -19.39
CA ASP A 82 -10.17 14.56 -19.96
C ASP A 82 -9.24 14.08 -21.08
N ASP A 83 -9.30 14.71 -22.25
CA ASP A 83 -8.58 14.28 -23.46
C ASP A 83 -7.05 14.29 -23.27
N ASP A 84 -6.54 15.12 -22.35
CA ASP A 84 -5.11 15.22 -21.99
C ASP A 84 -4.69 14.28 -20.86
N SER A 85 -5.58 13.41 -20.39
CA SER A 85 -5.26 12.53 -19.27
C SER A 85 -4.62 11.22 -19.71
N SER A 86 -3.36 11.31 -20.14
CA SER A 86 -2.45 10.16 -20.07
C SER A 86 -2.46 9.62 -18.64
N VAL A 87 -2.67 8.31 -18.53
CA VAL A 87 -2.87 7.66 -17.24
C VAL A 87 -1.56 7.65 -16.50
N SER A 88 -1.64 8.03 -15.23
CA SER A 88 -0.58 7.82 -14.26
C SER A 88 -0.16 6.35 -14.32
N MET A 89 1.10 6.10 -14.67
CA MET A 89 1.82 4.82 -14.61
C MET A 89 1.71 4.18 -13.22
N LEU A 90 0.55 3.66 -12.82
CA LEU A 90 0.33 3.06 -11.50
C LEU A 90 -0.48 1.76 -11.53
N ASP A 91 -0.97 1.35 -12.70
CA ASP A 91 -1.62 0.05 -12.82
C ASP A 91 -1.12 -0.71 -14.04
N TYR A 92 0.08 -1.27 -13.89
CA TYR A 92 0.63 -2.26 -14.81
C TYR A 92 -0.37 -3.41 -15.09
N THR A 93 -1.23 -3.77 -14.12
CA THR A 93 -2.29 -4.78 -14.30
C THR A 93 -3.31 -4.33 -15.34
N THR A 94 -3.71 -3.05 -15.32
CA THR A 94 -4.63 -2.50 -16.33
C THR A 94 -3.95 -2.43 -17.71
N VAL A 95 -2.65 -2.16 -17.77
CA VAL A 95 -1.88 -2.24 -19.02
C VAL A 95 -1.86 -3.68 -19.55
N GLU A 96 -1.67 -4.69 -18.69
CA GLU A 96 -1.76 -6.10 -19.09
C GLU A 96 -3.14 -6.47 -19.63
N GLU A 97 -4.23 -6.00 -19.00
CA GLU A 97 -5.60 -6.21 -19.44
C GLU A 97 -5.88 -5.54 -20.79
N ASN A 98 -5.46 -4.29 -20.97
CA ASN A 98 -5.59 -3.56 -22.23
C ASN A 98 -4.81 -4.24 -23.37
N ILE A 99 -3.60 -4.73 -23.09
CA ILE A 99 -2.83 -5.53 -24.04
C ILE A 99 -3.65 -6.77 -24.43
N ASP A 100 -4.18 -7.51 -23.45
CA ASP A 100 -4.98 -8.71 -23.74
C ASP A 100 -6.24 -8.39 -24.55
N GLU A 101 -6.89 -7.25 -24.32
CA GLU A 101 -8.05 -6.77 -25.09
C GLU A 101 -7.68 -6.40 -26.53
N ILE A 102 -6.60 -5.66 -26.74
CA ILE A 102 -6.09 -5.28 -28.08
C ILE A 102 -5.88 -6.54 -28.92
N PHE A 103 -5.20 -7.54 -28.36
CA PHE A 103 -4.91 -8.80 -29.04
C PHE A 103 -6.13 -9.74 -29.15
N SER A 104 -7.22 -9.46 -28.45
CA SER A 104 -8.48 -10.21 -28.53
C SER A 104 -9.52 -9.56 -29.45
N SER A 105 -9.22 -8.36 -29.98
CA SER A 105 -10.10 -7.66 -30.91
C SER A 105 -10.27 -8.43 -32.22
N GLU A 106 -11.47 -8.35 -32.82
CA GLU A 106 -11.79 -9.06 -34.06
C GLU A 106 -10.83 -8.68 -35.20
N GLU A 107 -10.39 -7.42 -35.26
CA GLU A 107 -9.42 -6.96 -36.25
C GLU A 107 -8.00 -7.50 -35.98
N ALA A 108 -7.56 -7.55 -34.71
CA ALA A 108 -6.28 -8.13 -34.33
C ALA A 108 -6.20 -9.63 -34.66
N VAL A 109 -7.23 -10.41 -34.30
CA VAL A 109 -7.29 -11.85 -34.59
C VAL A 109 -7.18 -12.10 -36.09
N ASN A 110 -7.94 -11.36 -36.90
CA ASN A 110 -7.89 -11.47 -38.36
C ASN A 110 -6.51 -11.13 -38.96
N ARG A 111 -5.78 -10.19 -38.37
CA ARG A 111 -4.43 -9.81 -38.82
C ARG A 111 -3.37 -10.83 -38.40
N LEU A 112 -3.47 -11.38 -37.19
CA LEU A 112 -2.59 -12.43 -36.68
C LEU A 112 -2.76 -13.74 -37.46
N ASP A 113 -4.00 -14.11 -37.79
CA ASP A 113 -4.32 -15.28 -38.62
C ASP A 113 -3.74 -15.13 -40.03
N LYS A 114 -3.83 -13.93 -40.64
CA LYS A 114 -3.23 -13.63 -41.94
C LYS A 114 -1.69 -13.62 -41.90
N ALA A 115 -1.11 -13.23 -40.78
CA ALA A 115 0.33 -13.26 -40.56
C ALA A 115 0.88 -14.67 -40.30
N GLY A 116 0.00 -15.67 -40.07
CA GLY A 116 0.40 -17.07 -39.90
C GLY A 116 1.12 -17.35 -38.58
N VAL A 117 0.88 -16.53 -37.56
CA VAL A 117 1.54 -16.63 -36.25
C VAL A 117 0.88 -17.72 -35.42
N SER A 118 1.66 -18.58 -34.77
CA SER A 118 1.10 -19.61 -33.90
C SER A 118 0.57 -19.02 -32.57
N PRO A 119 -0.40 -19.68 -31.90
CA PRO A 119 -0.86 -19.25 -30.58
C PRO A 119 0.27 -19.12 -29.55
N GLU A 120 1.23 -20.04 -29.59
CA GLU A 120 2.41 -20.01 -28.70
C GLU A 120 3.31 -18.78 -28.95
N GLN A 121 3.46 -18.38 -30.22
CA GLN A 121 4.19 -17.16 -30.59
C GLN A 121 3.44 -15.89 -30.18
N ILE A 122 2.11 -15.90 -30.23
CA ILE A 122 1.27 -14.79 -29.75
C ILE A 122 1.44 -14.63 -28.23
N ASP A 123 1.40 -15.72 -27.47
CA ASP A 123 1.56 -15.68 -26.01
C ASP A 123 2.97 -15.21 -25.61
N GLU A 124 4.02 -15.70 -26.28
CA GLU A 124 5.40 -15.25 -26.03
C GLU A 124 5.59 -13.76 -26.37
N MET A 125 5.01 -13.30 -27.48
CA MET A 125 5.04 -11.90 -27.89
C MET A 125 4.30 -11.00 -26.89
N LYS A 126 3.09 -11.40 -26.46
CA LYS A 126 2.32 -10.69 -25.42
C LYS A 126 3.14 -10.57 -24.14
N GLN A 127 3.79 -11.64 -23.71
CA GLN A 127 4.61 -11.61 -22.50
C GLN A 127 5.79 -10.63 -22.63
N LYS A 128 6.46 -10.58 -23.77
CA LYS A 128 7.55 -9.61 -24.02
C LYS A 128 7.07 -8.16 -24.06
N ILE A 129 5.88 -7.92 -24.60
CA ILE A 129 5.26 -6.58 -24.60
C ILE A 129 4.90 -6.17 -23.18
N LYS A 130 4.29 -7.08 -22.40
CA LYS A 130 3.99 -6.88 -20.98
C LYS A 130 5.28 -6.57 -20.19
N ASP A 131 6.32 -7.38 -20.33
CA ASP A 131 7.62 -7.15 -19.68
C ASP A 131 8.26 -5.81 -20.10
N TYR A 132 8.10 -5.39 -21.36
CA TYR A 132 8.53 -4.07 -21.83
C TYR A 132 7.82 -2.94 -21.09
N TYR A 133 6.48 -2.91 -21.08
CA TYR A 133 5.73 -1.88 -20.35
C TYR A 133 6.01 -1.91 -18.84
N LYS A 134 6.30 -3.10 -18.28
CA LYS A 134 6.72 -3.24 -16.88
C LYS A 134 8.06 -2.57 -16.61
N SER A 135 9.04 -2.73 -17.51
CA SER A 135 10.36 -2.12 -17.35
C SER A 135 10.30 -0.60 -17.43
N VAL A 136 9.51 -0.06 -18.37
CA VAL A 136 9.25 1.38 -18.50
C VAL A 136 8.60 1.92 -17.22
N TYR A 137 7.65 1.18 -16.65
CA TYR A 137 7.03 1.49 -15.37
C TYR A 137 8.06 1.52 -14.22
N GLU A 138 8.86 0.46 -14.07
CA GLU A 138 9.85 0.35 -12.99
C GLU A 138 10.95 1.43 -13.08
N GLU A 139 11.28 1.89 -14.29
CA GLU A 139 12.21 3.01 -14.47
C GLU A 139 11.59 4.37 -14.13
N SER A 140 10.29 4.55 -14.39
CA SER A 140 9.57 5.77 -14.03
C SER A 140 9.42 5.97 -12.51
N GLU A 141 9.46 4.88 -11.73
CA GLU A 141 9.40 4.93 -10.27
C GLU A 141 10.74 5.30 -9.61
N LYS A 142 11.86 5.30 -10.35
CA LYS A 142 13.14 5.73 -9.81
C LYS A 142 13.09 7.23 -9.56
N GLU A 143 13.22 7.64 -8.28
CA GLU A 143 13.40 9.05 -7.94
C GLU A 143 14.54 9.62 -8.80
N PRO A 144 14.38 10.83 -9.38
CA PRO A 144 15.47 11.44 -10.13
C PRO A 144 16.69 11.53 -9.22
N GLU A 145 17.81 10.90 -9.62
CA GLU A 145 19.08 10.88 -8.86
C GLU A 145 19.59 12.28 -8.51
N VAL A 146 19.11 13.30 -9.24
CA VAL A 146 19.47 14.69 -9.07
C VAL A 146 18.36 15.42 -8.33
N ASN A 147 18.65 15.90 -7.13
CA ASN A 147 17.84 16.88 -6.42
C ASN A 147 17.96 18.22 -7.16
N LEU A 148 17.26 18.34 -8.30
CA LEU A 148 17.31 19.47 -9.24
C LEU A 148 17.16 20.82 -8.53
N LYS A 149 16.41 20.88 -7.43
CA LYS A 149 16.31 22.07 -6.58
C LYS A 149 17.66 22.52 -6.02
N GLN A 150 18.42 21.59 -5.46
CA GLN A 150 19.71 21.86 -4.82
C GLN A 150 20.75 22.31 -5.84
N GLU A 151 20.78 21.66 -7.01
CA GLU A 151 21.75 21.97 -8.07
C GLU A 151 21.43 23.30 -8.77
N LEU A 152 20.14 23.64 -8.90
CA LEU A 152 19.70 24.94 -9.43
C LEU A 152 19.95 26.08 -8.43
N GLU A 153 19.76 25.84 -7.13
CA GLU A 153 20.06 26.82 -6.06
C GLU A 153 21.58 27.09 -5.93
N GLU A 154 22.44 26.09 -6.12
CA GLU A 154 23.90 26.27 -6.06
C GLU A 154 24.48 26.95 -7.31
N ASN A 155 23.95 26.67 -8.51
CA ASN A 155 24.51 27.18 -9.75
C ASN A 155 23.92 28.53 -10.20
N LEU A 156 22.71 28.86 -9.78
CA LEU A 156 22.03 30.11 -10.16
C LEU A 156 21.86 30.96 -8.90
N ASN A 157 22.78 31.90 -8.67
CA ASN A 157 22.70 32.96 -7.65
C ASN A 157 21.49 33.89 -7.94
N LEU A 158 20.27 33.40 -7.71
CA LEU A 158 19.03 34.11 -8.01
C LEU A 158 18.62 35.00 -6.82
N PRO A 159 18.16 36.23 -7.06
CA PRO A 159 17.68 37.10 -6.00
C PRO A 159 16.41 36.52 -5.35
N GLU A 160 16.28 36.75 -4.03
CA GLU A 160 15.08 36.44 -3.25
C GLU A 160 13.85 37.02 -3.98
N ASN A 161 12.91 36.15 -4.38
CA ASN A 161 11.69 36.42 -5.17
C ASN A 161 11.74 36.12 -6.68
N THR A 162 12.71 35.34 -7.17
CA THR A 162 12.66 34.82 -8.55
C THR A 162 12.02 33.44 -8.57
N TYR A 163 10.92 33.27 -9.32
CA TYR A 163 10.27 31.98 -9.52
C TYR A 163 10.86 31.30 -10.76
N ILE A 164 11.46 30.12 -10.59
CA ILE A 164 11.83 29.26 -11.71
C ILE A 164 10.61 28.42 -12.07
N VAL A 165 10.02 28.68 -13.24
CA VAL A 165 9.02 27.79 -13.82
C VAL A 165 9.76 26.75 -14.64
N ILE A 166 9.91 25.55 -14.08
CA ILE A 166 10.41 24.39 -14.83
C ILE A 166 9.23 23.87 -15.64
N ILE A 167 9.16 24.24 -16.92
CA ILE A 167 8.29 23.56 -17.87
C ILE A 167 8.99 22.24 -18.19
N GLY A 168 8.59 21.17 -17.50
CA GLY A 168 8.99 19.82 -17.86
C GLY A 168 8.48 19.53 -19.26
N GLY A 169 9.35 19.62 -20.26
CA GLY A 169 9.08 19.02 -21.55
C GLY A 169 9.39 17.53 -21.45
N ASP A 170 8.41 16.69 -21.74
CA ASP A 170 8.47 15.21 -21.82
C ASP A 170 9.46 14.65 -22.85
N GLN A 171 10.42 15.45 -23.32
CA GLN A 171 11.30 15.07 -24.43
C GLN A 171 12.25 13.91 -24.12
N LYS A 172 12.45 13.56 -22.83
CA LYS A 172 13.23 12.37 -22.44
C LYS A 172 12.37 11.12 -22.25
N GLN A 173 11.07 11.24 -22.00
CA GLN A 173 10.15 10.10 -22.00
C GLN A 173 9.82 9.69 -23.44
N GLU A 174 9.62 10.64 -24.36
CA GLU A 174 9.40 10.37 -25.80
C GLU A 174 10.56 9.63 -26.50
N GLN A 175 11.79 9.68 -25.95
CA GLN A 175 12.97 9.07 -26.61
C GLN A 175 13.28 7.64 -26.14
N ILE A 176 12.60 7.13 -25.11
CA ILE A 176 12.67 5.70 -24.73
C ILE A 176 11.67 4.88 -25.59
N GLU A 177 10.81 5.56 -26.38
CA GLU A 177 9.49 5.06 -26.78
C GLU A 177 9.33 4.49 -28.20
N GLU A 178 10.29 4.56 -29.12
CA GLU A 178 10.02 4.13 -30.51
C GLU A 178 10.73 2.85 -30.98
N THR A 179 11.92 2.54 -30.47
CA THR A 179 12.76 1.51 -31.12
C THR A 179 12.51 0.11 -30.55
N ASP A 180 12.27 -0.03 -29.25
CA ASP A 180 12.23 -1.35 -28.59
C ASP A 180 10.88 -2.09 -28.76
N LEU A 181 9.75 -1.39 -28.65
CA LEU A 181 8.42 -1.99 -28.90
C LEU A 181 8.31 -2.48 -30.35
N LYS A 182 8.76 -1.67 -31.31
CA LYS A 182 8.78 -2.01 -32.73
C LYS A 182 9.69 -3.21 -33.01
N ASN A 183 10.85 -3.31 -32.34
CA ASN A 183 11.75 -4.46 -32.46
C ASN A 183 11.12 -5.75 -31.91
N ILE A 184 10.39 -5.67 -30.79
CA ILE A 184 9.64 -6.81 -30.24
C ILE A 184 8.58 -7.27 -31.24
N LEU A 185 7.77 -6.36 -31.78
CA LEU A 185 6.71 -6.69 -32.73
C LEU A 185 7.27 -7.27 -34.03
N LYS A 186 8.33 -6.66 -34.61
CA LYS A 186 8.98 -7.14 -35.84
C LYS A 186 9.67 -8.50 -35.71
N ALA A 187 9.96 -8.97 -34.49
CA ALA A 187 10.52 -10.30 -34.28
C ALA A 187 9.48 -11.41 -34.53
N TYR A 188 8.18 -11.10 -34.46
CA TYR A 188 7.09 -12.06 -34.57
C TYR A 188 6.13 -11.74 -35.73
N LEU A 189 6.08 -10.49 -36.20
CA LEU A 189 5.09 -10.00 -37.15
C LEU A 189 5.72 -9.40 -38.41
N PRO A 190 5.08 -9.54 -39.57
CA PRO A 190 5.39 -8.76 -40.77
C PRO A 190 5.25 -7.26 -40.50
N GLU A 191 6.03 -6.44 -41.22
CA GLU A 191 6.16 -4.99 -40.98
C GLU A 191 4.81 -4.26 -40.93
N GLU A 192 3.90 -4.53 -41.86
CA GLU A 192 2.55 -3.92 -41.89
C GLU A 192 1.69 -4.28 -40.67
N THR A 193 1.85 -5.49 -40.13
CA THR A 193 1.10 -5.94 -38.94
C THR A 193 1.75 -5.41 -37.66
N ALA A 194 3.08 -5.37 -37.63
CA ALA A 194 3.83 -4.76 -36.53
C ALA A 194 3.50 -3.27 -36.37
N ASP A 195 3.41 -2.51 -37.46
CA ASP A 195 3.07 -1.08 -37.43
C ASP A 195 1.65 -0.81 -36.91
N TYR A 196 0.69 -1.69 -37.24
CA TYR A 196 -0.68 -1.62 -36.71
C TYR A 196 -0.70 -1.82 -35.18
N PHE A 197 -0.07 -2.89 -34.70
CA PHE A 197 -0.04 -3.17 -33.26
C PHE A 197 0.80 -2.14 -32.50
N GLU A 198 1.85 -1.58 -33.11
CA GLU A 198 2.62 -0.47 -32.52
C GLU A 198 1.72 0.75 -32.26
N GLY A 199 0.89 1.13 -33.24
CA GLY A 199 -0.06 2.23 -33.09
C GLY A 199 -1.13 1.96 -32.03
N GLU A 200 -1.75 0.78 -32.07
CA GLU A 200 -2.79 0.37 -31.11
C GLU A 200 -2.25 0.28 -29.68
N LEU A 201 -1.04 -0.26 -29.48
CA LEU A 201 -0.42 -0.35 -28.16
C LEU A 201 -0.03 1.03 -27.63
N LYS A 202 0.54 1.91 -28.47
CA LYS A 202 0.86 3.29 -28.06
C LYS A 202 -0.40 4.06 -27.67
N GLU A 203 -1.49 3.90 -28.42
CA GLU A 203 -2.71 4.66 -28.19
C GLU A 203 -3.54 4.11 -27.04
N LYS A 204 -3.65 2.78 -26.88
CA LYS A 204 -4.64 2.14 -26.02
C LYS A 204 -4.05 1.35 -24.86
N ALA A 205 -2.80 0.89 -24.92
CA ALA A 205 -2.23 0.10 -23.81
C ALA A 205 -2.12 0.93 -22.53
N VAL A 206 -1.85 2.24 -22.66
CA VAL A 206 -1.66 3.16 -21.51
C VAL A 206 -2.90 4.05 -21.28
N LYS A 207 -3.87 4.08 -22.19
CA LYS A 207 -5.10 4.86 -21.98
C LYS A 207 -6.16 4.02 -21.28
N VAL A 208 -6.62 4.51 -20.14
CA VAL A 208 -7.79 3.99 -19.42
C VAL A 208 -8.86 5.05 -19.58
N GLU A 209 -9.86 4.79 -20.42
CA GLU A 209 -10.99 5.71 -20.57
C GLU A 209 -11.88 5.62 -19.32
N SER A 210 -12.13 6.77 -18.67
CA SER A 210 -13.07 6.80 -17.55
C SER A 210 -14.49 6.49 -18.03
N LYS A 211 -15.20 5.65 -17.28
CA LYS A 211 -16.63 5.34 -17.51
C LYS A 211 -17.58 6.49 -17.17
N GLU A 212 -17.05 7.63 -16.71
CA GLU A 212 -17.79 8.85 -16.36
C GLU A 212 -18.99 8.61 -15.42
N ASN A 213 -18.83 7.73 -14.43
CA ASN A 213 -19.94 7.36 -13.56
C ASN A 213 -20.51 8.55 -12.76
N TRP A 214 -19.74 9.63 -12.59
CA TRP A 214 -20.22 10.88 -12.01
C TRP A 214 -21.46 11.43 -12.69
N ARG A 215 -21.59 11.28 -14.01
CA ARG A 215 -22.70 11.89 -14.76
C ARG A 215 -24.03 11.26 -14.36
N LYS A 216 -24.09 9.93 -14.36
CA LYS A 216 -25.28 9.15 -13.92
C LYS A 216 -25.62 9.44 -12.46
N PHE A 217 -24.60 9.56 -11.60
CA PHE A 217 -24.78 9.90 -10.20
C PHE A 217 -25.35 11.31 -10.01
N THR A 218 -24.81 12.28 -10.73
CA THR A 218 -25.26 13.69 -10.68
C THR A 218 -26.70 13.79 -11.17
N GLU A 219 -27.02 13.13 -12.29
CA GLU A 219 -28.38 13.09 -12.84
C GLU A 219 -29.39 12.41 -11.89
N ALA A 220 -28.98 11.36 -11.16
CA ALA A 220 -29.83 10.69 -10.18
C ALA A 220 -30.15 11.56 -8.95
N LEU A 221 -29.27 12.51 -8.61
CA LEU A 221 -29.47 13.45 -7.50
C LEU A 221 -30.26 14.70 -7.90
N MET A 222 -30.48 14.93 -9.20
CA MET A 222 -31.22 16.11 -9.66
C MET A 222 -32.73 15.99 -9.40
N PRO A 223 -33.39 17.09 -8.99
CA PRO A 223 -34.84 17.19 -8.98
C PRO A 223 -35.45 16.90 -10.36
N LYS A 224 -36.55 16.12 -10.40
CA LYS A 224 -37.23 15.73 -11.66
C LYS A 224 -37.86 16.90 -12.44
N ALA A 225 -37.99 18.08 -11.83
CA ALA A 225 -38.66 19.26 -12.38
C ALA A 225 -37.71 20.45 -12.53
N ILE A 226 -36.60 20.25 -13.26
CA ILE A 226 -35.60 21.28 -13.58
C ILE A 226 -35.66 21.60 -15.08
N SER A 227 -35.38 22.86 -15.45
CA SER A 227 -35.25 23.26 -16.86
C SER A 227 -33.98 22.66 -17.49
N GLN A 228 -34.00 22.37 -18.79
CA GLN A 228 -32.84 21.77 -19.48
C GLN A 228 -31.58 22.65 -19.38
N GLU A 229 -31.72 23.97 -19.49
CA GLU A 229 -30.62 24.92 -19.34
C GLU A 229 -29.96 24.85 -17.95
N ARG A 230 -30.78 24.70 -16.89
CA ARG A 230 -30.26 24.56 -15.52
C ARG A 230 -29.67 23.17 -15.28
N LYS A 231 -30.15 22.15 -15.99
CA LYS A 231 -29.59 20.79 -15.97
C LYS A 231 -28.17 20.79 -16.53
N GLU A 232 -27.98 21.41 -17.69
CA GLU A 232 -26.68 21.55 -18.35
C GLU A 232 -25.69 22.35 -17.49
N GLU A 233 -26.13 23.48 -16.91
CA GLU A 233 -25.31 24.29 -15.99
C GLU A 233 -24.84 23.49 -14.76
N ILE A 234 -25.69 22.63 -14.19
CA ILE A 234 -25.30 21.77 -13.06
C ILE A 234 -24.30 20.69 -13.49
N ILE A 235 -24.49 20.08 -14.66
CA ILE A 235 -23.58 19.07 -15.20
C ILE A 235 -22.20 19.70 -15.44
N ASP A 236 -22.13 20.87 -16.07
CA ASP A 236 -20.86 21.53 -16.38
C ASP A 236 -20.13 22.00 -15.13
N ASN A 237 -20.84 22.59 -14.16
CA ASN A 237 -20.24 22.97 -12.88
C ASN A 237 -19.72 21.76 -12.10
N THR A 238 -20.46 20.64 -12.14
CA THR A 238 -20.05 19.40 -11.49
C THR A 238 -18.82 18.80 -12.19
N ARG A 239 -18.78 18.81 -13.53
CA ARG A 239 -17.62 18.39 -14.32
C ARG A 239 -16.38 19.17 -13.92
N ASN A 240 -16.47 20.50 -13.89
CA ASN A 240 -15.33 21.37 -13.57
C ASN A 240 -14.83 21.17 -12.12
N LEU A 241 -15.74 20.99 -11.17
CA LEU A 241 -15.36 20.66 -9.79
C LEU A 241 -14.65 19.31 -9.74
N LEU A 242 -15.19 18.30 -10.42
CA LEU A 242 -14.63 16.95 -10.44
C LEU A 242 -13.26 16.90 -11.11
N ILE A 243 -13.01 17.65 -12.18
CA ILE A 243 -11.67 17.80 -12.78
C ILE A 243 -10.69 18.37 -11.74
N SER A 244 -11.08 19.42 -11.02
CA SER A 244 -10.22 20.02 -9.98
C SER A 244 -9.92 19.05 -8.83
N LEU A 245 -10.88 18.18 -8.49
CA LEU A 245 -10.73 17.17 -7.45
C LEU A 245 -9.88 16.00 -7.93
N GLN A 246 -10.07 15.57 -9.18
CA GLN A 246 -9.29 14.53 -9.84
C GLN A 246 -7.80 14.88 -9.85
N ALA A 247 -7.45 16.13 -10.18
CA ALA A 247 -6.06 16.61 -10.14
C ALA A 247 -5.42 16.42 -8.76
N LYS A 248 -6.14 16.73 -7.68
CA LYS A 248 -5.66 16.48 -6.31
C LYS A 248 -5.56 14.97 -6.02
N PHE A 249 -6.54 14.18 -6.42
CA PHE A 249 -6.48 12.72 -6.23
C PHE A 249 -5.28 12.10 -6.94
N ARG A 250 -4.94 12.56 -8.16
CA ARG A 250 -3.73 12.13 -8.88
C ARG A 250 -2.44 12.42 -8.12
N GLU A 251 -2.38 13.50 -7.36
CA GLU A 251 -1.20 13.82 -6.53
C GLU A 251 -1.11 12.91 -5.29
N TYR A 252 -2.23 12.64 -4.62
CA TYR A 252 -2.22 11.91 -3.35
C TYR A 252 -2.16 10.38 -3.49
N ILE A 253 -2.79 9.82 -4.52
CA ILE A 253 -2.89 8.38 -4.70
C ILE A 253 -1.50 7.72 -4.84
N PRO A 254 -0.60 8.17 -5.74
CA PRO A 254 0.75 7.62 -5.86
C PRO A 254 1.50 7.63 -4.53
N ILE A 255 1.40 8.72 -3.78
CA ILE A 255 2.06 8.88 -2.47
C ILE A 255 1.56 7.84 -1.46
N ILE A 256 0.27 7.53 -1.47
CA ILE A 256 -0.30 6.48 -0.59
C ILE A 256 0.22 5.11 -1.01
N PHE A 257 0.22 4.80 -2.31
CA PHE A 257 0.65 3.50 -2.82
C PHE A 257 2.17 3.27 -2.68
N GLN A 258 3.01 4.26 -2.96
CA GLN A 258 4.46 4.20 -2.74
C GLN A 258 4.83 4.00 -1.26
N LYS A 259 3.97 4.45 -0.35
CA LYS A 259 4.15 4.22 1.09
C LYS A 259 3.80 2.80 1.52
N ILE A 260 3.03 2.02 0.75
CA ILE A 260 2.64 0.65 1.14
C ILE A 260 3.88 -0.29 1.20
N PRO A 261 4.73 -0.41 0.16
CA PRO A 261 5.93 -1.25 0.22
C PRO A 261 6.93 -0.82 1.30
N SER A 262 7.12 0.49 1.49
CA SER A 262 8.04 1.02 2.50
C SER A 262 7.53 0.74 3.93
N VAL A 263 6.22 0.80 4.17
CA VAL A 263 5.59 0.38 5.43
C VAL A 263 5.80 -1.12 5.66
N ILE A 264 5.64 -1.97 4.65
CA ILE A 264 5.87 -3.43 4.77
C ILE A 264 7.33 -3.73 5.14
N THR A 265 8.27 -3.07 4.48
CA THR A 265 9.72 -3.26 4.72
C THR A 265 10.14 -2.77 6.11
N SER A 266 9.63 -1.62 6.52
CA SER A 266 9.85 -1.07 7.87
C SER A 266 9.24 -1.98 8.94
N ALA A 267 8.03 -2.51 8.70
CA ALA A 267 7.37 -3.44 9.60
C ALA A 267 8.17 -4.73 9.80
N PHE A 268 8.83 -5.26 8.77
CA PHE A 268 9.71 -6.42 8.91
C PHE A 268 10.87 -6.14 9.89
N THR A 269 11.56 -5.01 9.71
CA THR A 269 12.69 -4.62 10.56
C THR A 269 12.25 -4.43 12.01
N VAL A 270 11.15 -3.70 12.24
CA VAL A 270 10.55 -3.52 13.56
C VAL A 270 10.17 -4.87 14.16
N THR A 271 9.50 -5.74 13.40
CA THR A 271 9.08 -7.07 13.86
C THR A 271 10.27 -7.92 14.26
N PHE A 272 11.35 -7.93 13.47
CA PHE A 272 12.57 -8.67 13.78
C PHE A 272 13.18 -8.25 15.13
N PHE A 273 13.36 -6.94 15.34
CA PHE A 273 13.90 -6.44 16.61
C PHE A 273 12.93 -6.63 17.78
N VAL A 274 11.62 -6.59 17.53
CA VAL A 274 10.60 -6.88 18.54
C VAL A 274 10.61 -8.37 18.92
N ILE A 275 10.80 -9.31 17.98
CA ILE A 275 10.98 -10.74 18.28
C ILE A 275 12.22 -10.93 19.16
N LEU A 276 13.36 -10.40 18.71
CA LEU A 276 14.63 -10.55 19.41
C LEU A 276 14.58 -9.93 20.81
N GLY A 277 14.04 -8.71 20.89
CA GLY A 277 13.77 -8.01 22.15
C GLY A 277 12.85 -8.81 23.06
N THR A 278 11.78 -9.41 22.53
CA THR A 278 10.81 -10.19 23.32
C THR A 278 11.43 -11.46 23.88
N VAL A 279 12.19 -12.21 23.07
CA VAL A 279 12.88 -13.42 23.53
C VAL A 279 13.89 -13.08 24.62
N TYR A 280 14.75 -12.10 24.35
CA TYR A 280 15.78 -11.66 25.28
C TYR A 280 15.16 -11.12 26.57
N LEU A 281 14.23 -10.17 26.46
CA LEU A 281 13.60 -9.55 27.60
C LEU A 281 12.78 -10.57 28.39
N SER A 282 12.04 -11.51 27.78
CA SER A 282 11.27 -12.54 28.50
C SER A 282 12.16 -13.47 29.34
N TYR A 283 13.36 -13.78 28.85
CA TYR A 283 14.34 -14.59 29.56
C TYR A 283 14.96 -13.83 30.74
N TYR A 284 15.42 -12.60 30.50
CA TYR A 284 16.09 -11.76 31.51
C TYR A 284 15.13 -10.95 32.38
N PHE A 285 13.81 -10.96 32.11
CA PHE A 285 12.82 -10.16 32.83
C PHE A 285 12.86 -10.37 34.35
N PRO A 286 12.98 -11.61 34.88
CA PRO A 286 13.06 -11.83 36.32
C PRO A 286 14.31 -11.20 36.94
N LEU A 287 15.43 -11.23 36.23
CA LEU A 287 16.68 -10.58 36.65
C LEU A 287 16.49 -9.06 36.64
N MET A 288 15.94 -8.51 35.56
CA MET A 288 15.61 -7.08 35.45
C MET A 288 14.72 -6.61 36.61
N LYS A 289 13.66 -7.36 36.95
CA LYS A 289 12.78 -7.07 38.10
C LYS A 289 13.53 -7.05 39.43
N ARG A 290 14.55 -7.89 39.59
CA ARG A 290 15.33 -7.98 40.84
C ARG A 290 16.38 -6.88 40.95
N TYR A 291 16.98 -6.49 39.83
CA TYR A 291 18.04 -5.48 39.78
C TYR A 291 17.50 -4.05 39.67
N SER A 292 16.29 -3.84 39.14
CA SER A 292 15.68 -2.51 39.03
C SER A 292 15.57 -1.78 40.37
N VAL A 293 15.28 -2.51 41.45
CA VAL A 293 15.23 -1.95 42.82
C VAL A 293 16.61 -1.50 43.32
N ARG A 294 17.70 -2.11 42.82
CA ARG A 294 19.07 -1.76 43.22
C ARG A 294 19.56 -0.43 42.64
N LEU A 295 18.90 0.08 41.59
CA LEU A 295 19.15 1.41 41.03
C LEU A 295 18.77 2.53 42.02
N TYR A 296 17.91 2.21 43.00
CA TYR A 296 17.49 3.16 44.03
C TYR A 296 18.42 3.10 45.25
N PRO A 297 18.71 4.25 45.88
CA PRO A 297 19.56 4.31 47.07
C PRO A 297 18.95 3.53 48.25
N ASN A 298 19.82 3.01 49.13
CA ASN A 298 19.45 2.02 50.15
C ASN A 298 18.22 2.39 51.00
N HIS A 299 18.07 3.67 51.35
CA HIS A 299 16.99 4.19 52.21
C HIS A 299 15.61 4.26 51.53
N SER A 300 15.54 4.19 50.19
CA SER A 300 14.29 4.26 49.43
C SER A 300 13.93 2.94 48.72
N ARG A 301 14.72 1.88 48.91
CA ARG A 301 14.53 0.60 48.23
C ARG A 301 13.20 -0.07 48.54
N ASP A 302 12.71 0.01 49.77
CA ASP A 302 11.44 -0.61 50.15
C ASP A 302 10.25 0.12 49.51
N VAL A 303 10.33 1.46 49.46
CA VAL A 303 9.35 2.30 48.75
C VAL A 303 9.40 2.04 47.25
N ALA A 304 10.60 1.99 46.65
CA ALA A 304 10.79 1.71 45.24
C ALA A 304 10.29 0.30 44.86
N LYS A 305 10.48 -0.70 45.72
CA LYS A 305 9.96 -2.06 45.53
C LYS A 305 8.43 -2.08 45.52
N GLY A 306 7.78 -1.34 46.41
CA GLY A 306 6.33 -1.16 46.42
C GLY A 306 5.85 -0.50 45.13
N PHE A 307 6.42 0.66 44.81
CA PHE A 307 6.06 1.44 43.62
C PHE A 307 6.24 0.65 42.32
N LEU A 308 7.38 -0.02 42.11
CA LEU A 308 7.65 -0.82 40.90
C LEU A 308 6.70 -2.00 40.78
N LYS A 309 6.35 -2.66 41.90
CA LYS A 309 5.39 -3.76 41.93
C LYS A 309 3.99 -3.28 41.54
N ASP A 310 3.56 -2.14 42.06
CA ASP A 310 2.25 -1.57 41.77
C ASP A 310 2.17 -1.04 40.34
N THR A 311 3.24 -0.40 39.86
CA THR A 311 3.37 0.06 38.47
C THR A 311 3.30 -1.10 37.50
N TYR A 312 4.06 -2.17 37.76
CA TYR A 312 4.04 -3.37 36.93
C TYR A 312 2.64 -4.02 36.90
N ARG A 313 1.98 -4.16 38.05
CA ARG A 313 0.61 -4.71 38.10
C ARG A 313 -0.40 -3.83 37.38
N SER A 314 -0.27 -2.51 37.51
CA SER A 314 -1.13 -1.55 36.83
C SER A 314 -0.96 -1.66 35.32
N LEU A 315 0.29 -1.65 34.84
CA LEU A 315 0.61 -1.76 33.42
C LEU A 315 0.16 -3.11 32.82
N GLN A 316 0.38 -4.21 33.55
CA GLN A 316 -0.08 -5.54 33.12
C GLN A 316 -1.61 -5.59 33.01
N ARG A 317 -2.34 -5.04 33.98
CA ARG A 317 -3.82 -4.95 33.92
C ARG A 317 -4.26 -4.09 32.75
N TYR A 318 -3.64 -2.94 32.54
CA TYR A 318 -3.95 -2.04 31.44
C TYR A 318 -3.81 -2.73 30.08
N VAL A 319 -2.67 -3.39 29.83
CA VAL A 319 -2.42 -4.13 28.58
C VAL A 319 -3.44 -5.25 28.39
N ASN A 320 -3.73 -6.03 29.44
CA ASN A 320 -4.71 -7.11 29.35
C ASN A 320 -6.13 -6.57 29.10
N THR A 321 -6.52 -5.47 29.75
CA THR A 321 -7.83 -4.84 29.55
C THR A 321 -7.97 -4.33 28.13
N ILE A 322 -6.94 -3.67 27.58
CA ILE A 322 -6.96 -3.23 26.18
C ILE A 322 -7.09 -4.41 25.24
N LEU A 323 -6.33 -5.49 25.45
CA LEU A 323 -6.47 -6.69 24.62
C LEU A 323 -7.89 -7.24 24.61
N VAL A 324 -8.53 -7.33 25.79
CA VAL A 324 -9.92 -7.80 25.90
C VAL A 324 -10.88 -6.84 25.20
N ILE A 325 -10.70 -5.53 25.38
CA ILE A 325 -11.52 -4.51 24.71
C ILE A 325 -11.33 -4.62 23.19
N SER A 326 -10.11 -4.71 22.68
CA SER A 326 -9.82 -4.86 21.25
C SER A 326 -10.46 -6.12 20.66
N LEU A 327 -10.37 -7.26 21.36
CA LEU A 327 -11.05 -8.50 20.95
C LEU A 327 -12.57 -8.35 20.92
N MET A 328 -13.15 -7.68 21.93
CA MET A 328 -14.58 -7.46 22.02
C MET A 328 -15.08 -6.50 20.93
N VAL A 329 -14.35 -5.41 20.69
CA VAL A 329 -14.63 -4.44 19.62
C VAL A 329 -14.54 -5.15 18.27
N GLY A 330 -13.49 -5.91 18.01
CA GLY A 330 -13.36 -6.60 16.73
C GLY A 330 -14.40 -7.67 16.49
N PHE A 331 -14.81 -8.38 17.55
CA PHE A 331 -15.96 -9.27 17.48
C PHE A 331 -17.27 -8.53 17.16
N LEU A 332 -17.55 -7.40 17.82
CA LEU A 332 -18.76 -6.62 17.60
C LEU A 332 -18.81 -5.99 16.21
N VAL A 333 -17.71 -5.36 15.77
CA VAL A 333 -17.60 -4.80 14.41
C VAL A 333 -17.74 -5.93 13.39
N GLY A 334 -17.14 -7.09 13.65
CA GLY A 334 -17.29 -8.28 12.80
C GLY A 334 -18.75 -8.71 12.62
N ILE A 335 -19.56 -8.70 13.67
CA ILE A 335 -20.99 -8.98 13.59
C ILE A 335 -21.72 -7.93 12.74
N VAL A 336 -21.46 -6.64 13.00
CA VAL A 336 -22.13 -5.54 12.29
C VAL A 336 -21.82 -5.59 10.80
N VAL A 337 -20.55 -5.78 10.43
CA VAL A 337 -20.14 -5.85 9.02
C VAL A 337 -20.70 -7.11 8.34
N ARG A 338 -20.87 -8.21 9.09
CA ARG A 338 -21.50 -9.44 8.57
C ARG A 338 -22.98 -9.23 8.26
N LEU A 339 -23.68 -8.46 9.08
CA LEU A 339 -25.07 -8.06 8.83
C LEU A 339 -25.20 -7.19 7.56
N LEU A 340 -24.15 -6.45 7.21
CA LEU A 340 -24.09 -5.63 5.99
C LEU A 340 -23.73 -6.41 4.71
N SER A 341 -23.63 -7.75 4.78
CA SER A 341 -23.28 -8.63 3.64
C SER A 341 -21.95 -8.30 2.94
N LEU A 342 -21.02 -7.66 3.66
CA LEU A 342 -19.67 -7.42 3.17
C LEU A 342 -18.83 -8.70 3.38
N ASN A 343 -18.28 -9.23 2.29
CA ASN A 343 -17.57 -10.52 2.23
C ASN A 343 -16.32 -10.63 3.13
N TYR A 344 -15.94 -9.57 3.87
CA TYR A 344 -14.74 -9.49 4.72
C TYR A 344 -15.02 -9.03 6.14
N SER A 345 -16.24 -9.30 6.63
CA SER A 345 -16.74 -8.81 7.92
C SER A 345 -15.84 -9.04 9.14
N ILE A 346 -15.24 -10.22 9.27
CA ILE A 346 -14.38 -10.57 10.41
C ILE A 346 -13.06 -9.79 10.40
N LEU A 347 -12.63 -9.31 9.24
CA LEU A 347 -11.31 -8.71 9.00
C LEU A 347 -11.33 -7.18 9.04
N MET A 348 -12.48 -6.54 8.79
CA MET A 348 -12.66 -5.11 9.07
C MET A 348 -12.90 -4.82 10.56
N GLY A 349 -13.31 -5.83 11.34
CA GLY A 349 -13.50 -5.68 12.77
C GLY A 349 -12.23 -5.78 13.59
N PHE A 350 -11.34 -6.70 13.23
CA PHE A 350 -10.03 -6.89 13.86
C PHE A 350 -9.02 -5.84 13.38
#